data_AF-A0A1C4KJ82-F1
#
_entry.id   AF-A0A1C4KJ82-F1
#
_cell.length_a   1.000
_cell.length_b   1.000
_cell.length_c   1.000
_cell.angle_alpha   90.00
_cell.angle_beta   90.00
_cell.angle_gamma   90.00
#
_symmetry.space_group_name_H-M   'P 1'
#
loop_
_entity.id
_entity.type
_entity.pdbx_description
1 polymer ?
#
loop_
_entity_poly.entity_id
_entity_poly.type
_entity_poly.pdbx_seq_one_letter_code
_entity_poly.pdbx_strand_id
1 'polypeptide(L)'
;MSFERSDSGSVFGCYKRLDAPNDLVRGPISRTLCAGFNRSTLLNGANHPDNNAANFYKDAVTNHYSRAIHAQMADGKAYGFAFDDVGAHESLVHDGNPQEALITLDGFS
;
A
#
# COMPACT_ATOMS: atom_id res chain seq x y z
N MET A 1 15.12 -17.06 6.74
CA MET A 1 13.89 -16.25 6.89
C MET A 1 12.79 -16.90 6.07
N SER A 2 11.58 -17.06 6.61
CA SER A 2 10.43 -17.64 5.91
C SER A 2 9.15 -16.84 6.17
N PHE A 3 8.18 -17.01 5.28
CA PHE A 3 6.81 -16.51 5.43
C PHE A 3 5.86 -17.69 5.33
N GLU A 4 4.87 -17.74 6.22
CA GLU A 4 3.77 -18.68 6.11
C GLU A 4 2.74 -18.18 5.10
N ARG A 5 1.87 -19.07 4.61
CA ARG A 5 0.72 -18.66 3.83
C ARG A 5 -0.15 -17.69 4.62
N SER A 6 -0.27 -16.47 4.12
CA SER A 6 -1.02 -15.39 4.77
C SER A 6 -2.52 -15.63 4.64
N ASP A 7 -3.26 -15.24 5.68
CA ASP A 7 -4.71 -15.14 5.66
C ASP A 7 -5.14 -13.70 5.37
N SER A 8 -6.44 -13.48 5.14
CA SER A 8 -6.98 -12.16 4.83
C SER A 8 -6.71 -11.14 5.95
N GLY A 9 -6.72 -11.57 7.21
CA GLY A 9 -6.36 -10.72 8.34
C GLY A 9 -4.95 -10.18 8.20
N SER A 10 -3.97 -11.07 7.99
CA SER A 10 -2.56 -10.70 7.82
C SER A 10 -2.35 -9.75 6.63
N VAL A 11 -3.03 -10.00 5.51
CA VAL A 11 -2.95 -9.19 4.28
C VAL A 11 -3.54 -7.80 4.48
N PHE A 12 -4.80 -7.69 4.90
CA PHE A 12 -5.48 -6.39 4.98
C PHE A 12 -4.91 -5.48 6.08
N GLY A 13 -4.39 -6.06 7.15
CA GLY A 13 -3.78 -5.27 8.23
C GLY A 13 -2.26 -5.14 8.14
N CYS A 14 -1.59 -5.77 7.16
CA CYS A 14 -0.13 -5.89 7.08
C CYS A 14 0.55 -6.26 8.41
N TYR A 15 0.04 -7.31 9.05
CA TYR A 15 0.46 -7.75 10.38
C TYR A 15 0.35 -9.28 10.50
N LYS A 16 0.54 -9.84 11.71
CA LYS A 16 0.51 -11.28 11.98
C LYS A 16 1.52 -12.03 11.11
N ARG A 17 1.08 -12.74 10.06
CA ARG A 17 1.97 -13.52 9.17
C ARG A 17 2.76 -12.63 8.19
N LEU A 18 2.43 -11.35 8.13
CA LEU A 18 3.13 -10.30 7.40
C LEU A 18 3.66 -9.21 8.36
N ASP A 19 4.09 -9.60 9.57
CA ASP A 19 4.74 -8.68 10.49
C ASP A 19 5.95 -8.00 9.83
N ALA A 20 6.03 -6.69 9.98
CA ALA A 20 7.08 -5.85 9.40
C ALA A 20 7.86 -5.14 10.53
N PRO A 21 8.75 -5.87 11.25
CA PRO A 21 9.58 -5.27 12.28
C PRO A 21 10.49 -4.18 11.70
N ASN A 22 10.92 -3.25 12.54
CA ASN A 22 11.87 -2.19 12.13
C ASN A 22 13.31 -2.72 12.08
N ASP A 23 13.53 -3.74 11.24
CA ASP A 23 14.85 -4.28 10.92
C ASP A 23 15.22 -3.97 9.45
N LEU A 24 16.41 -4.38 9.04
CA LEU A 24 16.93 -4.11 7.69
C LEU A 24 16.61 -5.23 6.68
N VAL A 25 15.91 -6.30 7.08
CA VAL A 25 15.74 -7.50 6.25
C VAL A 25 14.29 -7.95 6.19
N ARG A 26 13.69 -8.43 7.29
CA ARG A 26 12.31 -8.90 7.30
C ARG A 26 11.34 -7.75 7.08
N GLY A 27 11.54 -6.62 7.76
CA GLY A 27 10.68 -5.44 7.66
C GLY A 27 10.46 -4.98 6.23
N PRO A 28 11.52 -4.63 5.48
CA PRO A 28 11.41 -4.20 4.08
C PRO A 28 10.76 -5.24 3.17
N ILE A 29 11.04 -6.53 3.39
CA ILE A 29 10.46 -7.61 2.59
C ILE A 29 8.96 -7.78 2.91
N SER A 30 8.57 -7.78 4.18
CA SER A 30 7.17 -7.86 4.61
C SER A 30 6.34 -6.70 4.08
N ARG A 31 6.88 -5.47 4.09
CA ARG A 31 6.23 -4.28 3.50
C ARG A 31 5.96 -4.46 2.01
N THR A 32 7.00 -4.88 1.28
CA THR A 32 6.92 -5.15 -0.16
C THR A 32 5.88 -6.24 -0.47
N LEU A 33 5.88 -7.34 0.29
CA LEU A 33 4.91 -8.42 0.14
C LEU A 33 3.49 -7.96 0.46
N CYS A 34 3.29 -7.17 1.53
CA CYS A 34 1.96 -6.69 1.88
C CYS A 34 1.37 -5.78 0.80
N ALA A 35 2.17 -4.86 0.26
CA ALA A 35 1.75 -4.02 -0.85
C ALA A 35 1.39 -4.86 -2.08
N GLY A 36 2.20 -5.86 -2.41
CA GLY A 36 1.93 -6.76 -3.52
C GLY A 36 0.65 -7.60 -3.34
N PHE A 37 0.36 -8.08 -2.13
CA PHE A 37 -0.90 -8.77 -1.84
C PHE A 37 -2.10 -7.84 -1.96
N ASN A 38 -2.05 -6.65 -1.35
CA ASN A 38 -3.16 -5.69 -1.38
C ASN A 38 -3.45 -5.20 -2.80
N ARG A 39 -2.42 -4.99 -3.62
CA ARG A 39 -2.52 -4.55 -5.01
C ARG A 39 -2.68 -5.70 -6.00
N SER A 40 -2.74 -6.95 -5.54
CA SER A 40 -2.83 -8.17 -6.36
C SER A 40 -1.78 -8.21 -7.49
N THR A 41 -0.52 -7.91 -7.19
CA THR A 41 0.58 -7.86 -8.18
C THR A 41 1.61 -8.97 -8.04
N LEU A 42 1.60 -9.75 -6.96
CA LEU A 42 2.64 -10.76 -6.68
C LEU A 42 2.80 -11.82 -7.79
N LEU A 43 1.75 -12.06 -8.58
CA LEU A 43 1.76 -13.01 -9.69
C LEU A 43 2.08 -12.38 -11.06
N ASN A 44 2.23 -11.06 -11.15
CA ASN A 44 2.45 -10.34 -12.41
C ASN A 44 3.92 -10.41 -12.89
N GLY A 45 4.85 -10.78 -12.00
CA GLY A 45 6.27 -10.88 -12.29
C GLY A 45 7.11 -11.26 -11.06
N ALA A 46 8.40 -11.50 -11.28
CA ALA A 46 9.32 -11.91 -10.22
C ALA A 46 9.97 -10.74 -9.46
N ASN A 47 9.93 -9.52 -10.02
CA ASN A 47 10.54 -8.34 -9.43
C ASN A 47 9.49 -7.54 -8.66
N HIS A 48 9.75 -7.31 -7.38
CA HIS A 48 8.89 -6.54 -6.49
C HIS A 48 9.70 -5.47 -5.75
N PRO A 49 9.12 -4.32 -5.39
CA PRO A 49 7.72 -3.94 -5.61
C PRO A 49 7.39 -3.60 -7.08
N ASP A 50 6.14 -3.82 -7.49
CA ASP A 50 5.61 -3.23 -8.71
C ASP A 50 5.28 -1.75 -8.45
N ASN A 51 6.00 -0.85 -9.12
CA ASN A 51 5.81 0.59 -8.98
C ASN A 51 4.85 1.17 -10.03
N ASN A 52 4.40 0.37 -11.00
CA ASN A 52 3.48 0.82 -12.03
C ASN A 52 2.02 0.64 -11.57
N ALA A 53 1.38 1.73 -11.16
CA ALA A 53 -0.02 1.71 -10.73
C ALA A 53 -1.00 1.14 -11.76
N ALA A 54 -0.63 1.15 -13.06
CA ALA A 54 -1.45 0.55 -14.11
C ALA A 54 -1.63 -0.98 -13.94
N ASN A 55 -0.77 -1.64 -13.16
CA ASN A 55 -0.83 -3.07 -12.89
C ASN A 55 -1.62 -3.42 -11.62
N PHE A 56 -2.02 -2.42 -10.83
CA PHE A 56 -2.64 -2.66 -9.52
C PHE A 56 -4.11 -3.05 -9.67
N TYR A 57 -4.57 -3.91 -8.75
CA TYR A 57 -5.97 -4.29 -8.58
C TYR A 57 -6.64 -4.88 -9.83
N LYS A 58 -5.85 -5.59 -10.65
CA LYS A 58 -6.32 -6.25 -11.89
C LYS A 58 -6.93 -7.62 -11.66
N ASP A 59 -6.60 -8.28 -10.55
CA ASP A 59 -7.24 -9.53 -10.17
C ASP A 59 -8.70 -9.29 -9.75
N ALA A 60 -9.58 -10.25 -10.05
CA ALA A 60 -10.98 -10.19 -9.65
C ALA A 60 -11.16 -10.20 -8.12
N VAL A 61 -10.22 -10.80 -7.38
CA VAL A 61 -10.16 -10.79 -5.93
C VAL A 61 -8.95 -9.97 -5.49
N THR A 62 -9.21 -8.75 -5.03
CA THR A 62 -8.17 -7.80 -4.62
C THR A 62 -8.66 -6.94 -3.45
N ASN A 63 -7.82 -6.05 -2.91
CA ASN A 63 -8.28 -5.06 -1.94
C ASN A 63 -9.13 -3.99 -2.65
N HIS A 64 -10.42 -4.29 -2.86
CA HIS A 64 -11.34 -3.37 -3.54
C HIS A 64 -11.61 -2.08 -2.77
N TYR A 65 -11.43 -2.07 -1.44
CA TYR A 65 -11.53 -0.86 -0.63
C TYR A 65 -10.46 0.15 -1.04
N SER A 66 -9.19 -0.26 -1.00
CA SER A 66 -8.07 0.59 -1.45
C SER A 66 -8.23 0.97 -2.92
N ARG A 67 -8.54 0.02 -3.81
CA ARG A 67 -8.80 0.29 -5.24
C ARG A 67 -9.82 1.41 -5.45
N ALA A 68 -10.96 1.35 -4.76
CA ALA A 68 -12.03 2.31 -4.92
C ALA A 68 -11.61 3.71 -4.42
N ILE A 69 -10.90 3.78 -3.29
CA ILE A 69 -10.42 5.06 -2.76
C ILE A 69 -9.44 5.71 -3.73
N HIS A 70 -8.39 5.01 -4.16
CA HIS A 70 -7.43 5.56 -5.13
C HIS A 70 -8.11 6.08 -6.41
N ALA A 71 -9.14 5.36 -6.91
CA ALA A 71 -9.87 5.77 -8.11
C ALA A 71 -10.72 7.05 -7.92
N GLN A 72 -11.03 7.42 -6.68
CA GLN A 72 -11.80 8.63 -6.35
C GLN A 72 -10.90 9.80 -5.91
N MET A 73 -9.62 9.57 -5.61
CA MET A 73 -8.69 10.62 -5.23
C MET A 73 -8.23 11.42 -6.46
N ALA A 74 -8.21 12.75 -6.35
CA ALA A 74 -7.92 13.65 -7.47
C ALA A 74 -6.53 13.43 -8.11
N ASP A 75 -5.53 13.07 -7.29
CA ASP A 75 -4.16 12.76 -7.72
C ASP A 75 -3.89 11.25 -7.78
N GLY A 76 -4.91 10.42 -7.53
CA GLY A 76 -4.81 8.97 -7.46
C GLY A 76 -4.06 8.43 -6.24
N LYS A 77 -3.67 9.27 -5.27
CA LYS A 77 -2.93 8.86 -4.08
C LYS A 77 -3.85 8.69 -2.88
N ALA A 78 -3.62 7.66 -2.08
CA ALA A 78 -4.40 7.37 -0.89
C ALA A 78 -3.59 6.54 0.10
N TYR A 79 -3.99 6.57 1.36
CA TYR A 79 -3.52 5.61 2.36
C TYR A 79 -4.60 4.54 2.58
N GLY A 80 -4.77 3.64 1.60
CA GLY A 80 -5.83 2.62 1.60
C GLY A 80 -5.48 1.36 2.40
N PHE A 81 -4.20 1.15 2.74
CA PHE A 81 -3.71 0.10 3.63
C PHE A 81 -2.37 0.52 4.27
N ALA A 82 -1.89 -0.24 5.26
CA ALA A 82 -0.78 0.16 6.12
C ALA A 82 0.55 0.48 5.40
N PHE A 83 0.79 -0.08 4.21
CA PHE A 83 2.03 0.09 3.45
C PHE A 83 1.78 0.59 2.02
N ASP A 84 0.83 1.50 1.85
CA ASP A 84 0.58 2.16 0.55
C ASP A 84 1.76 3.05 0.10
N ASP A 85 2.67 3.36 1.03
CA ASP A 85 3.93 4.08 0.82
C ASP A 85 4.92 3.34 -0.08
N VAL A 86 4.78 2.01 -0.22
CA VAL A 86 5.58 1.23 -1.16
C VAL A 86 5.32 1.74 -2.59
N GLY A 87 6.33 2.33 -3.22
CA GLY A 87 6.23 2.90 -4.56
C GLY A 87 5.65 4.31 -4.63
N ALA A 88 5.53 5.02 -3.50
CA ALA A 88 5.12 6.43 -3.42
C ALA A 88 3.67 6.74 -3.85
N HIS A 89 2.73 5.82 -3.56
CA HIS A 89 1.30 5.95 -3.90
C HIS A 89 0.44 6.43 -2.73
N GLU A 90 1.04 6.69 -1.58
CA GLU A 90 0.42 7.22 -0.38
C GLU A 90 0.07 8.71 -0.50
N SER A 91 -0.99 9.12 0.19
CA SER A 91 -1.42 10.53 0.27
C SER A 91 -0.59 11.31 1.31
N LEU A 92 0.72 11.38 1.12
CA LEU A 92 1.65 12.09 2.00
C LEU A 92 2.36 13.23 1.26
N VAL A 93 2.54 14.33 1.98
CA VAL A 93 3.39 15.46 1.58
C VAL A 93 4.51 15.65 2.60
N HIS A 94 5.65 16.15 2.16
CA HIS A 94 6.83 16.35 3.00
C HIS A 94 7.60 17.60 2.56
N ASP A 95 8.06 18.39 3.53
CA ASP A 95 8.99 19.50 3.35
C ASP A 95 10.02 19.50 4.49
N GLY A 96 11.29 19.79 4.19
CA GLY A 96 12.39 19.75 5.16
C GLY A 96 12.51 21.00 6.06
N ASN A 97 11.81 22.08 5.74
CA ASN A 97 11.75 23.33 6.51
C ASN A 97 10.35 23.99 6.38
N PRO A 98 9.28 23.32 6.83
CA PRO A 98 7.91 23.73 6.56
C PRO A 98 7.61 25.09 7.21
N GLN A 99 6.92 25.97 6.47
CA GLN A 99 6.48 27.27 6.97
C GLN A 99 5.00 27.29 7.38
N GLU A 100 4.16 26.50 6.69
CA GLU A 100 2.72 26.42 6.90
C GLU A 100 2.19 25.03 6.55
N ALA A 101 1.09 24.62 7.17
CA ALA A 101 0.30 23.45 6.80
C ALA A 101 -1.20 23.81 6.79
N LEU A 102 -1.95 23.26 5.84
CA LEU A 102 -3.38 23.49 5.69
C LEU A 102 -4.15 22.17 5.74
N ILE A 103 -5.26 22.16 6.45
CA ILE A 103 -6.25 21.08 6.43
C ILE A 103 -7.59 21.70 6.04
N THR A 104 -8.19 21.18 4.97
CA THR A 104 -9.50 21.60 4.49
C THR A 104 -10.52 20.49 4.74
N LEU A 105 -11.69 20.85 5.28
CA LEU A 105 -12.83 19.93 5.40
C LEU A 105 -13.71 20.09 4.16
N ASP A 106 -13.69 19.09 3.29
CA ASP A 106 -14.48 19.10 2.07
C ASP A 106 -15.94 18.74 2.33
N GLY A 107 -16.83 19.26 1.48
CA GLY A 107 -18.25 18.91 1.50
C GLY A 107 -18.52 17.57 0.82
N PHE A 108 -19.65 16.95 1.15
CA PHE A 108 -20.18 15.81 0.40
C PHE A 108 -20.85 16.33 -0.89
N SER A 109 -20.50 15.75 -2.03
CA SER A 109 -21.08 16.06 -3.34
C SER A 109 -21.77 14.85 -3.95
#